data_AF-A0A2W6CR00-F1
#
_entry.id   AF-A0A2W6CR00-F1
#
_cell.length_a   1.000
_cell.length_b   1.000
_cell.length_c   1.000
_cell.angle_alpha   90.00
_cell.angle_beta   90.00
_cell.angle_gamma   90.00
#
_symmetry.space_group_name_H-M   'P 1'
#
loop_
_entity.id
_entity.type
_entity.pdbx_description
1 polymer ?
#
loop_
_entity_poly.entity_id
_entity_poly.type
_entity_poly.pdbx_seq_one_letter_code
_entity_poly.pdbx_strand_id
1 'polypeptide(L)'
;MTSKPLQLGRTWQFTVYGGLYELSTVRDVLVSAFGRDSKDHDGRSDGQTAMFAFTLDADGCLMENSATLSACSWAISRMESPGPSEPHWLDGFETEEREFILGLNKLVPPKARNTSATALANGTLPKAAKVVAEQAKSAAIDAVGSGAKATGAVVTTAAAAALGAVAGPVVGGIAGAVAGTFAEKLLTLKADGDTTTEPRADTSATDAPGATVAQPKTPRLRMTAKALHEFVADLAAELGVAEVLKTAGIRVKCTEVWAKDTDEVAEQIFLNSFIANDLSRIEDKIRSADIGVGLKAYLTDSRDIPTDQRVDVRSDCKAVVTGVAPQRIPVGRWPTDTGKPLVLSQQFAVNQIRDELVGAAGVFAVNGPPGTGKTTILRDVLVAVSRAKRRLYVIGNRQKWQDHRYFNMLAAALPSPPQPHATSSGPTAGAR
;
A
#
# COMPACT_ATOMS: atom_id res chain seq x y z
N MET A 1 -5.97 -9.34 33.48
CA MET A 1 -5.88 -8.21 32.52
C MET A 1 -7.17 -7.42 32.64
N THR A 2 -7.12 -6.20 33.19
CA THR A 2 -8.27 -5.31 33.32
C THR A 2 -8.51 -4.62 31.97
N SER A 3 -9.49 -5.09 31.20
CA SER A 3 -9.85 -4.46 29.92
C SER A 3 -10.41 -3.06 30.18
N LYS A 4 -9.72 -2.03 29.72
CA LYS A 4 -10.32 -0.69 29.63
C LYS A 4 -11.58 -0.81 28.75
N PRO A 5 -12.72 -0.25 29.17
CA PRO A 5 -13.91 -0.26 28.33
C PRO A 5 -13.65 0.54 27.05
N LEU A 6 -14.19 0.05 25.93
CA LEU A 6 -14.17 0.75 24.65
C LEU A 6 -14.72 2.17 24.81
N GLN A 7 -14.03 3.16 24.23
CA GLN A 7 -14.56 4.53 24.23
C GLN A 7 -15.84 4.60 23.39
N LEU A 8 -16.79 5.44 23.79
CA LEU A 8 -18.06 5.64 23.10
C LEU A 8 -17.80 6.00 21.61
N GLY A 9 -18.37 5.22 20.70
CA GLY A 9 -18.18 5.41 19.25
C GLY A 9 -16.95 4.74 18.66
N ARG A 10 -16.23 3.90 19.41
CA ARG A 10 -15.17 3.02 18.89
C ARG A 10 -15.63 1.56 18.79
N THR A 11 -15.03 0.83 17.87
CA THR A 11 -15.18 -0.62 17.72
C THR A 11 -13.83 -1.30 17.52
N TRP A 12 -13.80 -2.61 17.73
CA TRP A 12 -12.61 -3.43 17.48
C TRP A 12 -12.49 -3.80 16.01
N GLN A 13 -11.26 -3.84 15.55
CA GLN A 13 -10.84 -4.39 14.27
C GLN A 13 -9.64 -5.32 14.54
N PHE A 14 -9.60 -6.45 13.85
CA PHE A 14 -8.58 -7.47 14.05
C PHE A 14 -7.87 -7.77 12.74
N THR A 15 -6.60 -7.38 12.63
CA THR A 15 -5.77 -7.77 11.48
C THR A 15 -5.13 -9.12 11.78
N VAL A 16 -5.45 -10.12 10.97
CA VAL A 16 -4.95 -11.49 11.07
C VAL A 16 -3.76 -11.63 10.13
N TYR A 17 -2.63 -12.10 10.66
CA TYR A 17 -1.42 -12.48 9.93
C TYR A 17 -1.27 -14.00 10.00
N GLY A 18 -1.32 -14.68 8.87
CA GLY A 18 -1.31 -16.15 8.80
C GLY A 18 -0.08 -16.72 8.09
N GLY A 19 0.39 -17.87 8.57
CA GLY A 19 1.58 -18.53 8.03
C GLY A 19 2.82 -17.71 8.29
N LEU A 20 3.21 -17.58 9.56
CA LEU A 20 4.37 -16.76 9.93
C LEU A 20 5.67 -17.49 9.55
N TYR A 21 6.65 -16.74 9.06
CA TYR A 21 7.98 -17.24 8.75
C TYR A 21 9.05 -16.17 9.00
N GLU A 22 10.30 -16.60 9.19
CA GLU A 22 11.44 -15.73 9.44
C GLU A 22 12.05 -15.22 8.12
N LEU A 23 12.36 -13.92 8.05
CA LEU A 23 13.05 -13.34 6.89
C LEU A 23 14.47 -13.90 6.68
N SER A 24 15.10 -14.42 7.74
CA SER A 24 16.37 -15.15 7.61
C SER A 24 16.23 -16.41 6.78
N THR A 25 15.10 -17.12 6.85
CA THR A 25 14.85 -18.33 6.07
C THR A 25 14.70 -18.00 4.58
N VAL A 26 14.02 -16.90 4.24
CA VAL A 26 13.97 -16.38 2.87
C VAL A 26 15.38 -16.10 2.35
N ARG A 27 16.22 -15.45 3.17
CA ARG A 27 17.61 -15.16 2.81
C ARG A 27 18.41 -16.44 2.54
N ASP A 28 18.26 -17.46 3.37
CA ASP A 28 18.94 -18.75 3.18
C ASP A 28 18.54 -19.40 1.85
N VAL A 29 17.25 -19.35 1.50
CA VAL A 29 16.75 -19.85 0.20
C VAL A 29 17.37 -19.07 -0.97
N LEU A 30 17.39 -17.73 -0.88
CA LEU A 30 17.97 -16.88 -1.92
C LEU A 30 19.49 -17.12 -2.07
N VAL A 31 20.22 -17.24 -0.96
CA VAL A 31 21.66 -17.54 -0.97
C VAL A 31 21.93 -18.93 -1.56
N SER A 32 21.08 -19.91 -1.26
CA SER A 32 21.20 -21.25 -1.83
C SER A 32 20.99 -21.25 -3.35
N ALA A 33 20.09 -20.39 -3.86
CA ALA A 33 19.76 -20.35 -5.28
C ALA A 33 20.69 -19.45 -6.12
N PHE A 34 21.08 -18.28 -5.59
CA PHE A 34 21.83 -17.26 -6.33
C PHE A 34 23.30 -17.13 -5.88
N GLY A 35 23.69 -17.79 -4.80
CA GLY A 35 24.99 -17.59 -4.15
C GLY A 35 25.00 -16.39 -3.21
N ARG A 36 26.12 -16.21 -2.50
CA ARG A 36 26.31 -15.09 -1.58
C ARG A 36 26.74 -13.85 -2.35
N ASP A 37 26.10 -12.71 -2.06
CA ASP A 37 26.60 -11.41 -2.49
C ASP A 37 27.89 -11.07 -1.71
N SER A 38 28.78 -10.36 -2.38
CA SER A 38 30.03 -9.79 -1.86
C SER A 38 29.82 -8.61 -0.88
N LYS A 39 28.61 -8.04 -0.85
CA LYS A 39 28.27 -6.93 0.06
C LYS A 39 27.75 -7.46 1.39
N ASP A 40 28.32 -6.94 2.48
CA ASP A 40 27.84 -7.23 3.84
C ASP A 40 26.35 -6.86 3.95
N HIS A 41 25.58 -7.81 4.50
CA HIS A 41 24.16 -7.59 4.76
C HIS A 41 24.00 -6.50 5.83
N ASP A 42 23.18 -5.47 5.57
CA ASP A 42 22.74 -4.54 6.61
C ASP A 42 21.82 -5.33 7.56
N GLY A 43 22.38 -5.86 8.65
CA GLY A 43 21.73 -6.76 9.62
C GLY A 43 20.60 -6.12 10.44
N ARG A 44 19.92 -5.11 9.90
CA ARG A 44 18.97 -4.26 10.63
C ARG A 44 17.56 -4.82 10.78
N SER A 45 17.26 -6.03 10.30
CA SER A 45 15.98 -6.68 10.66
C SER A 45 15.89 -8.14 10.19
N ASP A 46 16.45 -9.05 10.98
CA ASP A 46 15.93 -10.43 11.02
C ASP A 46 14.63 -10.40 11.81
N GLY A 47 13.51 -10.32 11.10
CA GLY A 47 12.17 -10.28 11.69
C GLY A 47 11.24 -11.32 11.06
N GLN A 48 10.06 -11.45 11.66
CA GLN A 48 8.99 -12.30 11.15
C GLN A 48 8.07 -11.56 10.19
N THR A 49 7.60 -12.27 9.18
CA THR A 49 6.52 -11.83 8.28
C THR A 49 5.48 -12.96 8.15
N ALA A 50 4.50 -12.82 7.25
CA ALA A 50 3.40 -13.75 7.07
C ALA A 50 3.13 -14.03 5.58
N MET A 51 2.48 -15.16 5.26
CA MET A 51 2.08 -15.50 3.88
C MET A 51 0.91 -14.66 3.39
N PHE A 52 0.02 -14.27 4.30
CA PHE A 52 -1.12 -13.43 3.98
C PHE A 52 -1.55 -12.62 5.21
N ALA A 53 -2.40 -11.62 4.95
CA ALA A 53 -3.19 -11.02 5.99
C ALA A 53 -4.57 -10.60 5.50
N PHE A 54 -5.48 -10.43 6.44
CA PHE A 54 -6.79 -9.83 6.21
C PHE A 54 -7.33 -9.22 7.49
N THR A 55 -8.41 -8.47 7.37
CA THR A 55 -9.01 -7.78 8.51
C THR A 55 -10.39 -8.31 8.84
N LEU A 56 -10.62 -8.58 10.12
CA LEU A 56 -11.92 -8.96 10.66
C LEU A 56 -12.54 -7.79 11.44
N ASP A 57 -13.86 -7.67 11.37
CA ASP A 57 -14.64 -6.76 12.20
C ASP A 57 -14.79 -7.25 13.66
N ALA A 58 -15.49 -6.48 14.49
CA ALA A 58 -15.75 -6.83 15.88
C ALA A 58 -16.54 -8.13 16.08
N ASP A 59 -17.27 -8.59 15.06
CA ASP A 59 -18.01 -9.85 15.06
C ASP A 59 -17.16 -11.04 14.58
N GLY A 60 -15.91 -10.80 14.16
CA GLY A 60 -15.03 -11.80 13.57
C GLY A 60 -15.37 -12.12 12.11
N CYS A 61 -16.05 -11.22 11.40
CA CYS A 61 -16.39 -11.37 9.99
C CYS A 61 -15.34 -10.68 9.11
N LEU A 62 -15.05 -11.27 7.94
CA LEU A 62 -14.08 -10.71 7.01
C LEU A 62 -14.57 -9.37 6.45
N MET A 63 -13.67 -8.38 6.43
CA MET A 63 -13.90 -7.11 5.76
C MET A 63 -13.60 -7.20 4.26
N GLU A 64 -14.45 -6.57 3.46
CA GLU A 64 -14.34 -6.52 2.00
C GLU A 64 -13.00 -5.94 1.55
N ASN A 65 -12.35 -6.59 0.57
CA ASN A 65 -11.07 -6.18 -0.02
C ASN A 65 -9.93 -5.99 1.00
N SER A 66 -10.05 -6.60 2.19
CA SER A 66 -9.03 -6.47 3.23
C SER A 66 -7.90 -7.49 3.13
N ALA A 67 -8.05 -8.49 2.27
CA ALA A 67 -7.06 -9.53 2.08
C ALA A 67 -5.84 -9.03 1.31
N THR A 68 -4.66 -9.53 1.68
CA THR A 68 -3.39 -9.27 1.01
C THR A 68 -2.59 -10.57 1.01
N LEU A 69 -2.09 -10.96 -0.17
CA LEU A 69 -1.17 -12.08 -0.34
C LEU A 69 0.26 -11.55 -0.27
N SER A 70 1.18 -12.26 0.40
CA SER A 70 2.58 -11.84 0.45
C SER A 70 3.30 -12.18 -0.85
N ALA A 71 3.77 -11.14 -1.54
CA ALA A 71 4.64 -11.25 -2.71
C ALA A 71 5.93 -12.00 -2.39
N CYS A 72 6.43 -11.91 -1.16
CA CYS A 72 7.65 -12.60 -0.73
C CYS A 72 7.44 -14.13 -0.69
N SER A 73 6.42 -14.62 0.02
CA SER A 73 6.16 -16.07 0.07
C SER A 73 5.74 -16.61 -1.29
N TRP A 74 4.99 -15.81 -2.08
CA TRP A 74 4.66 -16.18 -3.46
C TRP A 74 5.91 -16.28 -4.33
N ALA A 75 6.84 -15.32 -4.28
CA ALA A 75 8.09 -15.40 -5.03
C ALA A 75 8.94 -16.61 -4.63
N ILE A 76 8.98 -16.95 -3.33
CA ILE A 76 9.64 -18.17 -2.86
C ILE A 76 8.98 -19.44 -3.42
N SER A 77 7.65 -19.48 -3.53
CA SER A 77 6.95 -20.62 -4.19
C SER A 77 7.38 -20.83 -5.64
N ARG A 78 7.89 -19.77 -6.30
CA ARG A 78 8.30 -19.80 -7.70
C ARG A 78 9.77 -20.19 -7.90
N MET A 79 10.55 -20.32 -6.83
CA MET A 79 11.98 -20.63 -6.88
C MET A 79 12.29 -22.01 -7.48
N GLU A 80 11.44 -23.01 -7.25
CA GLU A 80 11.63 -24.36 -7.79
C GLU A 80 10.98 -24.55 -9.17
N SER A 81 9.83 -23.93 -9.39
CA SER A 81 9.09 -23.98 -10.64
C SER A 81 8.26 -22.71 -10.76
N PRO A 82 8.29 -21.94 -11.86
CA PRO A 82 9.12 -22.17 -13.04
C PRO A 82 10.62 -21.99 -12.77
N GLY A 83 11.01 -21.32 -11.68
CA GLY A 83 12.39 -21.19 -11.23
C GLY A 83 13.14 -20.04 -11.91
N PRO A 84 14.27 -19.59 -11.32
CA PRO A 84 14.96 -18.37 -11.74
C PRO A 84 15.65 -18.44 -13.11
N SER A 85 15.77 -19.64 -13.70
CA SER A 85 16.28 -19.83 -15.05
C SER A 85 15.28 -19.45 -16.14
N GLU A 86 13.99 -19.45 -15.82
CA GLU A 86 12.95 -19.12 -16.79
C GLU A 86 12.78 -17.59 -16.90
N PRO A 87 12.68 -17.05 -18.12
CA PRO A 87 12.27 -15.66 -18.30
C PRO A 87 10.91 -15.43 -17.64
N HIS A 88 10.71 -14.25 -17.03
CA HIS A 88 9.40 -13.87 -16.47
C HIS A 88 8.89 -14.81 -15.36
N TRP A 89 9.77 -15.55 -14.68
CA TRP A 89 9.39 -16.51 -13.63
C TRP A 89 8.69 -15.90 -12.40
N LEU A 90 8.73 -14.57 -12.26
CA LEU A 90 8.04 -13.77 -11.24
C LEU A 90 6.84 -12.97 -11.80
N ASP A 91 6.46 -13.16 -13.06
CA ASP A 91 5.28 -12.50 -13.63
C ASP A 91 4.00 -13.20 -13.13
N GLY A 92 2.94 -12.42 -12.91
CA GLY A 92 1.61 -12.95 -12.59
C GLY A 92 1.15 -12.81 -11.13
N PHE A 93 1.99 -12.25 -10.25
CA PHE A 93 1.63 -11.99 -8.85
C PHE A 93 0.35 -11.15 -8.72
N GLU A 94 0.18 -10.10 -9.53
CA GLU A 94 -0.98 -9.21 -9.44
C GLU A 94 -2.29 -9.93 -9.81
N THR A 95 -2.21 -10.94 -10.68
CA THR A 95 -3.37 -11.77 -11.03
C THR A 95 -3.69 -12.73 -9.89
N GLU A 96 -2.67 -13.39 -9.35
CA GLU A 96 -2.78 -14.27 -8.19
C GLU A 96 -3.37 -13.54 -6.96
N GLU A 97 -2.86 -12.37 -6.63
CA GLU A 97 -3.33 -11.55 -5.51
C GLU A 97 -4.78 -11.12 -5.71
N ARG A 98 -5.16 -10.71 -6.93
CA ARG A 98 -6.54 -10.34 -7.25
C ARG A 98 -7.49 -11.51 -7.05
N GLU A 99 -7.11 -12.70 -7.50
CA GLU A 99 -7.92 -13.90 -7.36
C GLU A 99 -8.01 -14.37 -5.90
N PHE A 100 -6.92 -14.26 -5.15
CA PHE A 100 -6.91 -14.50 -3.70
C PHE A 100 -7.91 -13.60 -2.97
N ILE A 101 -7.91 -12.29 -3.30
CA ILE A 101 -8.86 -11.32 -2.74
C ILE A 101 -10.30 -11.68 -3.14
N LEU A 102 -10.55 -11.98 -4.43
CA LEU A 102 -11.87 -12.36 -4.92
C LEU A 102 -12.39 -13.64 -4.26
N GLY A 103 -11.52 -14.63 -4.04
CA GLY A 103 -11.84 -15.88 -3.36
C GLY A 103 -12.31 -15.65 -1.92
N LEU A 104 -11.53 -14.89 -1.13
CA LEU A 104 -11.89 -14.57 0.25
C LEU A 104 -13.09 -13.63 0.35
N ASN A 105 -13.29 -12.72 -0.61
CA ASN A 105 -14.45 -11.82 -0.63
C ASN A 105 -15.79 -12.57 -0.71
N LYS A 106 -15.81 -13.83 -1.17
CA LYS A 106 -17.02 -14.70 -1.10
C LYS A 106 -17.53 -14.88 0.34
N LEU A 107 -16.66 -14.69 1.35
CA LEU A 107 -17.01 -14.80 2.77
C LEU A 107 -17.55 -13.51 3.40
N VAL A 108 -17.46 -12.39 2.66
CA VAL A 108 -17.90 -11.09 3.16
C VAL A 108 -19.42 -11.09 3.25
N PRO A 109 -20.00 -10.73 4.42
CA PRO A 109 -21.45 -10.65 4.53
C PRO A 109 -21.98 -9.59 3.57
N PRO A 110 -23.09 -9.85 2.85
CA PRO A 110 -23.68 -8.84 1.98
C PRO A 110 -24.00 -7.61 2.82
N LYS A 111 -23.38 -6.48 2.47
CA LYS A 111 -23.70 -5.20 3.14
C LYS A 111 -25.19 -4.97 2.94
N ALA A 112 -25.93 -4.78 4.04
CA ALA A 112 -27.27 -4.25 3.96
C ALA A 112 -27.14 -2.91 3.24
N ARG A 113 -27.48 -2.87 1.96
CA ARG A 113 -27.60 -1.60 1.24
C ARG A 113 -28.63 -0.82 2.03
N ASN A 114 -28.18 0.19 2.76
CA ASN A 114 -28.98 1.38 2.97
C ASN A 114 -29.13 2.04 1.59
N THR A 115 -29.84 1.38 0.68
CA THR A 115 -30.67 2.12 -0.26
C THR A 115 -31.63 2.87 0.63
N SER A 116 -31.29 4.13 0.92
CA SER A 116 -32.29 5.16 1.05
C SER A 116 -33.16 5.08 -0.21
N ALA A 117 -34.19 4.23 -0.14
CA ALA A 117 -35.30 4.12 -1.08
C ALA A 117 -36.17 5.40 -1.05
N THR A 118 -35.55 6.54 -0.76
CA THR A 118 -36.08 7.89 -0.84
C THR A 118 -35.30 8.74 -1.86
N ALA A 119 -34.17 8.25 -2.41
CA ALA A 119 -33.38 8.99 -3.41
C ALA A 119 -33.71 8.70 -4.88
N LEU A 120 -34.46 7.62 -5.18
CA LEU A 120 -34.99 7.39 -6.54
C LEU A 120 -36.33 8.11 -6.80
N ALA A 121 -36.93 8.74 -5.78
CA ALA A 121 -38.16 9.51 -5.95
C ALA A 121 -37.92 10.98 -6.35
N ASN A 122 -36.72 11.53 -6.11
CA ASN A 122 -36.38 12.90 -6.45
C ASN A 122 -35.12 12.92 -7.34
N GLY A 123 -35.33 12.91 -8.66
CA GLY A 123 -34.30 12.74 -9.68
C GLY A 123 -33.20 13.79 -9.68
N THR A 124 -32.18 13.61 -8.83
CA THR A 124 -30.95 14.41 -8.89
C THR A 124 -29.74 13.54 -8.53
N LEU A 125 -29.06 13.03 -9.56
CA LEU A 125 -27.80 12.29 -9.40
C LEU A 125 -26.63 13.26 -9.10
N PRO A 126 -25.80 13.01 -8.07
CA PRO A 126 -24.58 13.78 -7.83
C PRO A 126 -23.54 13.55 -8.93
N LYS A 127 -22.79 14.61 -9.30
CA LYS A 127 -21.75 14.58 -10.34
C LYS A 127 -20.68 13.48 -10.15
N ALA A 128 -20.42 13.04 -8.92
CA ALA A 128 -19.47 11.95 -8.61
C ALA A 128 -19.91 10.59 -9.19
N ALA A 129 -21.21 10.30 -9.22
CA ALA A 129 -21.73 9.05 -9.80
C ALA A 129 -21.60 9.02 -11.34
N LYS A 130 -21.59 10.19 -11.98
CA LYS A 130 -21.40 10.31 -13.44
C LYS A 130 -19.95 10.05 -13.86
N VAL A 131 -18.99 10.40 -13.01
CA VAL A 131 -17.54 10.18 -13.25
C VAL A 131 -17.19 8.69 -13.10
N VAL A 132 -17.77 8.01 -12.12
CA VAL A 132 -17.58 6.56 -11.92
C VAL A 132 -18.23 5.75 -13.06
N ALA A 133 -19.40 6.20 -13.57
CA ALA A 133 -20.05 5.56 -14.72
C ALA A 133 -19.30 5.76 -16.05
N GLU A 134 -18.58 6.87 -16.22
CA GLU A 134 -17.72 7.13 -17.39
C GLU A 134 -16.38 6.36 -17.30
N GLN A 135 -15.77 6.24 -16.11
CA GLN A 135 -14.57 5.42 -15.90
C GLN A 135 -14.82 3.91 -16.08
N ALA A 136 -16.02 3.44 -15.73
CA ALA A 136 -16.42 2.06 -16.03
C ALA A 136 -16.57 1.81 -17.55
N LYS A 137 -16.83 2.87 -18.34
CA LYS A 137 -16.98 2.79 -19.79
C LYS A 137 -15.63 2.78 -20.52
N SER A 138 -14.59 3.41 -19.97
CA SER A 138 -13.23 3.31 -20.53
C SER A 138 -12.56 1.97 -20.20
N ALA A 139 -12.82 1.40 -19.02
CA ALA A 139 -12.34 0.06 -18.65
C ALA A 139 -12.97 -1.07 -19.49
N ALA A 140 -14.15 -0.84 -20.09
CA ALA A 140 -14.79 -1.79 -20.98
C ALA A 140 -14.21 -1.80 -22.41
N ILE A 141 -13.44 -0.77 -22.80
CA ILE A 141 -12.84 -0.68 -24.15
C ILE A 141 -11.49 -1.41 -24.21
N ASP A 142 -10.74 -1.49 -23.11
CA ASP A 142 -9.47 -2.23 -23.07
C ASP A 142 -9.64 -3.76 -22.99
N ALA A 143 -10.83 -4.24 -22.61
CA ALA A 143 -11.17 -5.68 -22.61
C ALA A 143 -11.41 -6.26 -24.02
N VAL A 144 -11.44 -5.44 -25.07
CA VAL A 144 -11.63 -5.89 -26.46
C VAL A 144 -10.29 -6.06 -27.19
N GLY A 145 -9.17 -5.60 -26.61
CA GLY A 145 -7.85 -5.57 -27.25
C GLY A 145 -6.92 -6.76 -26.99
N SER A 146 -7.11 -7.53 -25.91
CA SER A 146 -6.25 -8.68 -25.59
C SER A 146 -6.72 -9.95 -26.30
N GLY A 147 -6.52 -9.94 -27.62
CA GLY A 147 -6.86 -11.01 -28.54
C GLY A 147 -6.30 -12.37 -28.11
N ALA A 148 -7.20 -13.29 -27.84
CA ALA A 148 -6.94 -14.72 -27.88
C ALA A 148 -6.51 -15.11 -29.31
N LYS A 149 -5.26 -15.57 -29.46
CA LYS A 149 -4.91 -16.58 -30.46
C LYS A 149 -4.07 -17.66 -29.81
N ALA A 150 -4.64 -18.86 -29.81
CA ALA A 150 -4.07 -20.09 -29.33
C ALA A 150 -2.75 -20.43 -30.02
N THR A 151 -1.77 -20.88 -29.24
CA THR A 151 -0.88 -22.00 -29.62
C THR A 151 -0.68 -22.85 -28.37
N GLY A 152 -0.87 -24.16 -28.51
CA GLY A 152 -1.07 -25.08 -27.41
C GLY A 152 0.20 -25.46 -26.66
N ALA A 153 0.07 -25.57 -25.35
CA ALA A 153 0.81 -26.52 -24.52
C ALA A 153 -0.11 -26.92 -23.36
N VAL A 154 -0.64 -28.13 -23.46
CA VAL A 154 -1.38 -28.79 -22.39
C VAL A 154 -0.35 -29.19 -21.34
N VAL A 155 -0.33 -28.49 -20.20
CA VAL A 155 0.29 -29.02 -18.98
C VAL A 155 -0.83 -29.55 -18.11
N THR A 156 -1.04 -30.86 -18.20
CA THR A 156 -1.84 -31.65 -17.26
C THR A 156 -1.09 -31.74 -15.94
N THR A 157 -1.50 -31.00 -14.92
CA THR A 157 -1.23 -31.37 -13.53
C THR A 157 -2.40 -32.21 -13.01
N ALA A 158 -2.08 -33.44 -12.62
CA ALA A 158 -3.01 -34.46 -12.17
C ALA A 158 -3.06 -34.52 -10.62
N ALA A 159 -4.25 -34.90 -10.13
CA ALA A 159 -4.64 -35.29 -8.76
C ALA A 159 -4.80 -34.14 -7.74
N ALA A 160 -5.96 -33.93 -7.12
CA ALA A 160 -6.82 -34.94 -6.50
C ALA A 160 -8.32 -34.86 -6.88
N ALA A 161 -8.91 -36.04 -7.10
CA ALA A 161 -10.34 -36.25 -7.20
C ALA A 161 -10.90 -36.75 -5.86
N ALA A 162 -11.99 -36.15 -5.37
CA ALA A 162 -13.20 -36.82 -4.87
C ALA A 162 -14.13 -35.85 -4.09
N LEU A 163 -15.13 -35.29 -4.77
CA LEU A 163 -16.57 -35.37 -4.43
C LEU A 163 -17.34 -34.38 -5.31
N GLY A 164 -18.36 -34.88 -6.00
CA GLY A 164 -19.02 -34.19 -7.10
C GLY A 164 -19.90 -33.01 -6.66
N ALA A 165 -19.63 -31.86 -7.27
CA ALA A 165 -20.63 -30.93 -7.77
C ALA A 165 -20.00 -30.22 -8.97
N VAL A 166 -20.74 -30.08 -10.07
CA VAL A 166 -20.26 -29.44 -11.30
C VAL A 166 -20.07 -27.95 -11.03
N ALA A 167 -18.85 -27.56 -10.66
CA ALA A 167 -18.40 -26.17 -10.61
C ALA A 167 -17.59 -25.89 -11.88
N GLY A 168 -17.91 -24.79 -12.56
CA GLY A 168 -17.22 -24.34 -13.76
C GLY A 168 -15.70 -24.12 -13.55
N PRO A 169 -14.95 -23.86 -14.62
CA PRO A 169 -13.49 -23.86 -14.56
C PRO A 169 -13.00 -22.82 -13.54
N VAL A 170 -12.28 -23.29 -12.50
CA VAL A 170 -11.44 -22.44 -11.67
C VAL A 170 -10.25 -22.04 -12.53
N VAL A 171 -10.43 -21.00 -13.32
CA VAL A 171 -9.34 -20.29 -13.98
C VAL A 171 -8.78 -19.36 -12.91
N GLY A 172 -7.77 -19.83 -12.17
CA GLY A 172 -7.07 -19.01 -11.20
C GLY A 172 -5.79 -19.68 -10.72
N GLY A 173 -4.83 -18.85 -10.31
CA GLY A 173 -3.59 -19.25 -9.69
C GLY A 173 -3.78 -20.00 -8.37
N ILE A 174 -2.68 -20.53 -7.83
CA ILE A 174 -2.67 -21.47 -6.70
C ILE A 174 -3.37 -20.88 -5.45
N ALA A 175 -2.98 -19.68 -5.02
CA ALA A 175 -3.54 -19.02 -3.86
C ALA A 175 -5.01 -18.61 -4.07
N GLY A 176 -5.36 -18.17 -5.29
CA GLY A 176 -6.74 -17.86 -5.67
C GLY A 176 -7.67 -19.07 -5.55
N ALA A 177 -7.22 -20.23 -6.04
CA ALA A 177 -7.94 -21.49 -5.93
C ALA A 177 -8.13 -21.91 -4.46
N VAL A 178 -7.07 -21.87 -3.64
CA VAL A 178 -7.14 -22.20 -2.21
C VAL A 178 -8.11 -21.29 -1.45
N ALA A 179 -8.05 -19.98 -1.71
CA ALA A 179 -8.99 -19.02 -1.12
C ALA A 179 -10.44 -19.33 -1.52
N GLY A 180 -10.68 -19.67 -2.78
CA GLY A 180 -11.98 -20.08 -3.29
C GLY A 180 -12.53 -21.34 -2.62
N THR A 181 -11.71 -22.40 -2.55
CA THR A 181 -12.09 -23.68 -1.91
C THR A 181 -12.30 -23.51 -0.40
N PHE A 182 -11.46 -22.72 0.27
CA PHE A 182 -11.64 -22.38 1.67
C PHE A 182 -12.96 -21.67 1.92
N ALA A 183 -13.29 -20.68 1.08
CA ALA A 183 -14.55 -19.97 1.15
C ALA A 183 -15.74 -20.92 0.95
N GLU A 184 -15.68 -21.81 -0.04
CA GLU A 184 -16.71 -22.81 -0.31
C GLU A 184 -16.90 -23.76 0.87
N LYS A 185 -15.81 -24.29 1.44
CA LYS A 185 -15.86 -25.18 2.62
C LYS A 185 -16.55 -24.54 3.82
N LEU A 186 -16.27 -23.26 4.09
CA LEU A 186 -16.92 -22.57 5.21
C LEU A 186 -18.40 -22.25 4.93
N LEU A 187 -18.77 -22.02 3.67
CA LEU A 187 -20.15 -21.81 3.27
C LEU A 187 -20.97 -23.12 3.33
N THR A 188 -20.37 -24.27 2.95
CA THR A 188 -21.04 -25.58 2.99
C THR A 188 -21.20 -26.14 4.41
N LEU A 189 -20.19 -26.01 5.27
CA LEU A 189 -20.27 -26.43 6.69
C LEU A 189 -21.42 -25.76 7.46
N LYS A 190 -21.88 -24.60 6.99
CA LYS A 190 -23.04 -23.90 7.54
C LYS A 190 -24.37 -24.46 7.04
N ALA A 191 -24.45 -24.90 5.79
CA ALA A 191 -25.67 -25.45 5.20
C ALA A 191 -26.09 -26.77 5.87
N ASP A 192 -25.11 -27.59 6.28
CA ASP A 192 -25.37 -28.87 6.97
C ASP A 192 -25.71 -28.71 8.47
N GLY A 193 -25.45 -27.55 9.07
CA GLY A 193 -25.71 -27.27 10.49
C GLY A 193 -27.15 -26.85 10.82
N ASP A 194 -28.03 -26.68 9.81
CA ASP A 194 -29.38 -26.10 9.97
C ASP A 194 -30.52 -27.15 9.90
N THR A 195 -30.23 -28.45 9.92
CA THR A 195 -31.24 -29.52 9.77
C THR A 195 -31.61 -30.28 11.05
N THR A 196 -31.24 -29.81 12.24
CA THR A 196 -31.70 -30.43 13.51
C THR A 196 -32.15 -29.42 14.55
N THR A 197 -33.37 -28.90 14.40
CA THR A 197 -34.14 -28.42 15.57
C THR A 197 -35.58 -28.90 15.44
N GLU A 198 -35.96 -29.89 16.26
CA GLU A 198 -37.35 -30.34 16.41
C GLU A 198 -38.24 -29.22 17.00
N PRO A 199 -39.53 -29.16 16.63
CA PRO A 199 -40.44 -28.15 17.16
C PRO A 199 -40.96 -28.57 18.54
N ARG A 200 -40.54 -27.86 19.59
CA ARG A 200 -41.17 -27.94 20.91
C ARG A 200 -42.36 -26.97 20.91
N ALA A 201 -43.56 -27.53 20.84
CA ALA A 201 -44.80 -26.81 21.04
C ALA A 201 -44.91 -26.41 22.52
N ASP A 202 -45.03 -25.11 22.80
CA ASP A 202 -45.68 -24.62 24.01
C ASP A 202 -46.49 -23.38 23.66
N THR A 203 -47.79 -23.51 23.90
CA THR A 203 -48.86 -22.53 23.71
C THR A 203 -48.83 -21.46 24.80
N SER A 204 -48.82 -20.19 24.42
CA SER A 204 -49.62 -19.15 25.10
C SER A 204 -49.67 -17.88 24.25
N ALA A 205 -50.86 -17.59 23.74
CA ALA A 205 -51.20 -16.36 23.03
C ALA A 205 -51.45 -15.22 24.03
N THR A 206 -50.87 -14.05 23.75
CA THR A 206 -51.46 -12.74 24.10
C THR A 206 -51.08 -11.74 23.02
N ASP A 207 -52.12 -11.18 22.40
CA ASP A 207 -52.11 -10.28 21.25
C ASP A 207 -51.42 -8.93 21.52
N ALA A 208 -50.59 -8.49 20.56
CA ALA A 208 -50.26 -7.09 20.34
C ALA A 208 -50.03 -6.82 18.83
N PRO A 209 -50.72 -5.87 18.19
CA PRO A 209 -50.58 -5.62 16.76
C PRO A 209 -49.41 -4.66 16.50
N GLY A 210 -48.34 -5.18 15.92
CA GLY A 210 -47.16 -4.40 15.56
C GLY A 210 -46.14 -5.24 14.80
N ALA A 211 -46.54 -5.85 13.69
CA ALA A 211 -45.65 -6.62 12.83
C ALA A 211 -44.58 -5.72 12.20
N THR A 212 -43.44 -5.58 12.89
CA THR A 212 -42.19 -5.20 12.24
C THR A 212 -41.76 -6.41 11.44
N VAL A 213 -41.78 -6.29 10.11
CA VAL A 213 -41.31 -7.32 9.19
C VAL A 213 -39.84 -7.60 9.55
N ALA A 214 -39.59 -8.75 10.17
CA ALA A 214 -38.26 -9.22 10.49
C ALA A 214 -37.50 -9.40 9.16
N GLN A 215 -36.53 -8.54 8.91
CA GLN A 215 -35.60 -8.71 7.80
C GLN A 215 -34.90 -10.06 7.95
N PRO A 216 -34.74 -10.84 6.87
CA PRO A 216 -34.02 -12.10 6.93
C PRO A 216 -32.58 -11.81 7.35
N LYS A 217 -32.20 -12.25 8.56
CA LYS A 217 -30.83 -12.12 9.08
C LYS A 217 -29.92 -12.98 8.20
N THR A 218 -29.33 -12.38 7.18
CA THR A 218 -28.33 -13.06 6.36
C THR A 218 -27.22 -13.52 7.28
N PRO A 219 -26.88 -14.82 7.30
CA PRO A 219 -26.19 -15.35 8.44
C PRO A 219 -24.70 -15.04 8.28
N ARG A 220 -24.18 -14.11 9.09
CA ARG A 220 -22.76 -13.71 9.10
C ARG A 220 -21.85 -14.92 9.34
N LEU A 221 -20.81 -15.08 8.53
CA LEU A 221 -19.82 -16.14 8.72
C LEU A 221 -18.70 -15.63 9.62
N ARG A 222 -18.56 -16.25 10.80
CA ARG A 222 -17.52 -15.89 11.76
C ARG A 222 -16.28 -16.74 11.54
N MET A 223 -15.13 -16.07 11.46
CA MET A 223 -13.84 -16.75 11.33
C MET A 223 -13.47 -17.44 12.65
N THR A 224 -13.10 -18.72 12.58
CA THR A 224 -12.69 -19.51 13.76
C THR A 224 -11.19 -19.80 13.73
N ALA A 225 -10.59 -20.02 14.91
CA ALA A 225 -9.18 -20.39 14.99
C ALA A 225 -8.87 -21.68 14.20
N LYS A 226 -9.77 -22.67 14.25
CA LYS A 226 -9.64 -23.93 13.48
C LYS A 226 -9.62 -23.65 11.97
N ALA A 227 -10.58 -22.86 11.48
CA ALA A 227 -10.62 -22.49 10.06
C ALA A 227 -9.35 -21.76 9.61
N LEU A 228 -8.84 -20.84 10.44
CA LEU A 228 -7.58 -20.14 10.13
C LEU A 228 -6.38 -21.08 10.06
N HIS A 229 -6.27 -22.04 10.98
CA HIS A 229 -5.18 -23.01 10.96
C HIS A 229 -5.25 -23.94 9.75
N GLU A 230 -6.45 -24.40 9.38
CA GLU A 230 -6.66 -25.18 8.16
C GLU A 230 -6.27 -24.37 6.92
N PHE A 231 -6.71 -23.11 6.83
CA PHE A 231 -6.36 -22.24 5.71
C PHE A 231 -4.85 -21.99 5.58
N VAL A 232 -4.15 -21.78 6.70
CA VAL A 232 -2.69 -21.63 6.71
C VAL A 232 -2.00 -22.89 6.20
N ALA A 233 -2.45 -24.07 6.64
CA ALA A 233 -1.88 -25.35 6.21
C ALA A 233 -2.12 -25.61 4.72
N ASP A 234 -3.36 -25.43 4.26
CA ASP A 234 -3.75 -25.64 2.86
C ASP A 234 -2.97 -24.68 1.95
N LEU A 235 -2.90 -23.38 2.28
CA LEU A 235 -2.17 -22.40 1.48
C LEU A 235 -0.65 -22.67 1.45
N ALA A 236 -0.05 -23.05 2.59
CA ALA A 236 1.37 -23.35 2.65
C ALA A 236 1.73 -24.60 1.82
N ALA A 237 0.86 -25.62 1.85
CA ALA A 237 1.04 -26.86 1.10
C ALA A 237 0.93 -26.63 -0.41
N GLU A 238 -0.10 -25.92 -0.84
CA GLU A 238 -0.36 -25.64 -2.25
C GLU A 238 0.69 -24.69 -2.87
N LEU A 239 1.15 -23.70 -2.10
CA LEU A 239 2.30 -22.88 -2.51
C LEU A 239 3.64 -23.65 -2.43
N GLY A 240 3.68 -24.84 -1.84
CA GLY A 240 4.92 -25.61 -1.66
C GLY A 240 5.94 -24.94 -0.73
N VAL A 241 5.52 -24.01 0.11
CA VAL A 241 6.42 -23.21 0.97
C VAL A 241 6.44 -23.66 2.44
N ALA A 242 5.60 -24.64 2.82
CA ALA A 242 5.46 -25.09 4.20
C ALA A 242 6.80 -25.47 4.84
N GLU A 243 7.56 -26.37 4.20
CA GLU A 243 8.86 -26.85 4.71
C GLU A 243 9.98 -25.83 4.46
N VAL A 244 9.97 -25.21 3.27
CA VAL A 244 11.00 -24.26 2.84
C VAL A 244 11.06 -23.04 3.75
N LEU A 245 9.90 -22.45 4.06
CA LEU A 245 9.79 -21.27 4.92
C LEU A 245 9.50 -21.62 6.38
N LYS A 246 9.29 -22.89 6.71
CA LYS A 246 8.88 -23.35 8.05
C LYS A 246 7.67 -22.59 8.58
N THR A 247 6.66 -22.45 7.72
CA THR A 247 5.51 -21.57 7.98
C THR A 247 4.71 -22.09 9.17
N ALA A 248 4.45 -21.24 10.16
CA ALA A 248 3.70 -21.64 11.33
C ALA A 248 2.90 -20.49 11.96
N GLY A 249 1.79 -20.87 12.60
CA GLY A 249 1.06 -19.99 13.49
C GLY A 249 0.30 -18.83 12.83
N ILE A 250 -0.34 -18.06 13.71
CA ILE A 250 -1.20 -16.92 13.38
C ILE A 250 -0.90 -15.83 14.41
N ARG A 251 -0.81 -14.57 13.96
CA ARG A 251 -0.74 -13.41 14.85
C ARG A 251 -1.92 -12.48 14.56
N VAL A 252 -2.59 -12.03 15.62
CA VAL A 252 -3.72 -11.10 15.49
C VAL A 252 -3.35 -9.76 16.14
N LYS A 253 -3.41 -8.69 15.37
CA LYS A 253 -3.27 -7.32 15.85
C LYS A 253 -4.66 -6.76 16.12
N CYS A 254 -4.94 -6.42 17.37
CA CYS A 254 -6.19 -5.81 17.79
C CYS A 254 -6.05 -4.28 17.78
N THR A 255 -6.92 -3.59 17.05
CA THR A 255 -6.93 -2.13 16.96
C THR A 255 -8.32 -1.58 17.27
N GLU A 256 -8.36 -0.47 18.01
CA GLU A 256 -9.58 0.31 18.17
C GLU A 256 -9.70 1.33 17.04
N VAL A 257 -10.83 1.32 16.33
CA VAL A 257 -11.15 2.28 15.27
C VAL A 257 -12.45 2.99 15.58
N TRP A 258 -12.66 4.18 14.99
CA TRP A 258 -13.94 4.86 15.11
C TRP A 258 -15.00 4.11 14.31
N ALA A 259 -16.22 4.01 14.86
CA ALA A 259 -17.32 3.29 14.22
C ALA A 259 -17.76 3.86 12.86
N LYS A 260 -17.35 5.09 12.53
CA LYS A 260 -17.56 5.73 11.22
C LYS A 260 -16.50 5.36 10.18
N ASP A 261 -15.35 4.90 10.63
CA ASP A 261 -14.18 4.54 9.81
C ASP A 261 -14.10 3.00 9.70
N THR A 262 -15.16 2.27 10.07
CA THR A 262 -15.19 0.80 10.08
C THR A 262 -15.08 0.16 8.72
N ASP A 263 -15.36 0.88 7.65
CA ASP A 263 -15.16 0.42 6.28
C ASP A 263 -13.75 0.77 5.75
N GLU A 264 -12.98 1.60 6.45
CA GLU A 264 -11.59 1.88 6.10
C GLU A 264 -10.70 0.74 6.61
N VAL A 265 -10.25 -0.09 5.66
CA VAL A 265 -9.26 -1.13 5.95
C VAL A 265 -7.90 -0.44 6.12
N ALA A 266 -7.22 -0.70 7.25
CA ALA A 266 -5.82 -0.33 7.37
C ALA A 266 -5.01 -1.05 6.29
N GLU A 267 -4.41 -0.30 5.35
CA GLU A 267 -3.54 -0.85 4.32
C GLU A 267 -2.46 -1.73 4.98
N GLN A 268 -2.33 -2.97 4.52
CA GLN A 268 -1.35 -3.93 5.04
C GLN A 268 0.01 -3.72 4.33
N ILE A 269 0.47 -2.46 4.32
CA ILE A 269 1.63 -1.95 3.55
C ILE A 269 2.93 -2.72 3.87
N PHE A 270 3.01 -3.44 4.99
CA PHE A 270 4.23 -4.16 5.36
C PHE A 270 4.40 -5.52 4.68
N LEU A 271 3.35 -6.14 4.12
CA LEU A 271 3.49 -7.45 3.46
C LEU A 271 4.14 -7.35 2.09
N ASN A 272 3.79 -6.31 1.34
CA ASN A 272 4.24 -6.09 -0.03
C ASN A 272 5.03 -4.78 -0.12
N SER A 273 6.04 -4.78 -0.99
CA SER A 273 6.95 -3.63 -1.09
C SER A 273 6.26 -2.42 -1.73
N PHE A 274 6.21 -1.31 -1.01
CA PHE A 274 5.63 -0.06 -1.52
C PHE A 274 6.39 0.53 -2.72
N ILE A 275 7.64 0.11 -2.95
CA ILE A 275 8.48 0.58 -4.07
C ILE A 275 8.48 -0.37 -5.27
N ALA A 276 7.85 -1.56 -5.21
CA ALA A 276 7.93 -2.55 -6.28
C ALA A 276 7.47 -2.00 -7.64
N ASN A 277 6.34 -1.31 -7.66
CA ASN A 277 5.81 -0.66 -8.88
C ASN A 277 6.75 0.42 -9.42
N ASP A 278 7.41 1.17 -8.54
CA ASP A 278 8.37 2.19 -8.94
C ASP A 278 9.65 1.55 -9.51
N LEU A 279 10.09 0.42 -8.96
CA LEU A 279 11.21 -0.36 -9.50
C LEU A 279 10.90 -0.94 -10.89
N SER A 280 9.69 -1.48 -11.09
CA SER A 280 9.24 -1.98 -12.40
C SER A 280 9.22 -0.85 -13.44
N ARG A 281 8.72 0.34 -13.08
CA ARG A 281 8.78 1.53 -13.95
C ARG A 281 10.22 1.93 -14.30
N ILE A 282 11.13 1.85 -13.33
CA ILE A 282 12.56 2.12 -13.54
C ILE A 282 13.15 1.12 -14.53
N GLU A 283 12.83 -0.16 -14.39
CA GLU A 283 13.28 -1.22 -15.30
C GLU A 283 12.85 -0.97 -16.75
N ASP A 284 11.57 -0.65 -16.98
CA ASP A 284 11.05 -0.35 -18.31
C ASP A 284 11.73 0.86 -18.96
N LYS A 285 12.00 1.89 -18.15
CA LYS A 285 12.73 3.10 -18.59
C LYS A 285 14.19 2.81 -18.93
N ILE A 286 14.85 1.94 -18.17
CA ILE A 286 16.21 1.48 -18.48
C ILE A 286 16.20 0.69 -19.80
N ARG A 287 15.27 -0.26 -19.97
CA ARG A 287 15.16 -1.10 -21.17
C ARG A 287 14.90 -0.29 -22.44
N SER A 288 14.11 0.78 -22.33
CA SER A 288 13.83 1.71 -23.43
C SER A 288 14.90 2.80 -23.63
N ALA A 289 15.98 2.79 -22.83
CA ALA A 289 17.02 3.82 -22.79
C ALA A 289 16.47 5.25 -22.53
N ASP A 290 15.27 5.38 -21.96
CA ASP A 290 14.62 6.63 -21.59
C ASP A 290 14.87 6.95 -20.11
N ILE A 291 16.15 7.15 -19.77
CA ILE A 291 16.57 7.50 -18.41
C ILE A 291 17.23 8.87 -18.37
N GLY A 292 16.86 9.66 -17.36
CA GLY A 292 17.50 10.93 -17.09
C GLY A 292 18.95 10.75 -16.59
N VAL A 293 19.75 11.80 -16.76
CA VAL A 293 21.18 11.82 -16.34
C VAL A 293 21.39 11.46 -14.86
N GLY A 294 20.44 11.78 -13.99
CA GLY A 294 20.53 11.46 -12.57
C GLY A 294 20.44 9.96 -12.29
N LEU A 295 19.46 9.27 -12.89
CA LEU A 295 19.31 7.82 -12.74
C LEU A 295 20.48 7.09 -13.40
N LYS A 296 20.93 7.56 -14.57
CA LYS A 296 22.12 7.05 -15.25
C LYS A 296 23.37 7.15 -14.37
N ALA A 297 23.59 8.31 -13.72
CA ALA A 297 24.70 8.51 -12.79
C ALA A 297 24.59 7.62 -11.55
N TYR A 298 23.39 7.42 -11.01
CA TYR A 298 23.16 6.57 -9.83
C TYR A 298 23.44 5.09 -10.12
N LEU A 299 23.08 4.59 -11.30
CA LEU A 299 23.25 3.20 -11.71
C LEU A 299 24.62 2.90 -12.34
N THR A 300 25.55 3.87 -12.32
CA THR A 300 26.89 3.68 -12.89
C THR A 300 27.64 2.57 -12.15
N ASP A 301 28.24 1.63 -12.90
CA ASP A 301 29.02 0.53 -12.35
C ASP A 301 30.18 1.10 -11.52
N SER A 302 30.50 0.43 -10.40
CA SER A 302 31.57 0.89 -9.50
C SER A 302 32.94 0.99 -10.18
N ARG A 303 33.18 0.21 -11.23
CA ARG A 303 34.42 0.24 -12.04
C ARG A 303 34.51 1.46 -12.94
N ASP A 304 33.35 2.01 -13.34
CA ASP A 304 33.26 3.16 -14.23
C ASP A 304 33.21 4.48 -13.45
N ILE A 305 33.25 4.44 -12.12
CA ILE A 305 33.29 5.64 -11.28
C ILE A 305 34.68 6.29 -11.42
N PRO A 306 34.78 7.56 -11.86
CA PRO A 306 36.05 8.26 -12.01
C PRO A 306 36.63 8.66 -10.65
N THR A 307 37.24 7.69 -9.97
CA THR A 307 37.82 7.87 -8.63
C THR A 307 39.06 8.75 -8.63
N ASP A 308 39.75 8.84 -9.75
CA ASP A 308 40.89 9.71 -10.02
C ASP A 308 40.53 11.21 -10.03
N GLN A 309 39.27 11.54 -10.31
CA GLN A 309 38.76 12.92 -10.29
C GLN A 309 38.32 13.40 -8.90
N ARG A 310 38.41 12.53 -7.88
CA ARG A 310 37.98 12.88 -6.51
C ARG A 310 38.99 13.82 -5.86
N VAL A 311 38.47 14.88 -5.25
CA VAL A 311 39.28 15.85 -4.50
C VAL A 311 39.21 15.53 -3.01
N ASP A 312 40.36 15.22 -2.41
CA ASP A 312 40.49 15.19 -0.95
C ASP A 312 40.66 16.61 -0.42
N VAL A 313 39.56 17.17 0.08
CA VAL A 313 39.49 18.52 0.66
C VAL A 313 40.35 18.72 1.91
N ARG A 314 40.84 17.64 2.55
CA ARG A 314 41.79 17.74 3.67
C ARG A 314 43.21 17.98 3.19
N SER A 315 43.54 17.44 2.02
CA SER A 315 44.84 17.60 1.37
C SER A 315 44.88 18.87 0.50
N ASP A 316 43.75 19.24 -0.11
CA ASP A 316 43.59 20.48 -0.87
C ASP A 316 42.64 21.47 -0.18
N CYS A 317 43.18 22.24 0.74
CA CYS A 317 42.43 23.31 1.42
C CYS A 317 41.95 24.41 0.45
N LYS A 318 42.60 24.60 -0.71
CA LYS A 318 42.18 25.62 -1.69
C LYS A 318 40.82 25.26 -2.29
N ALA A 319 40.54 23.97 -2.49
CA ALA A 319 39.23 23.50 -2.94
C ALA A 319 38.12 23.97 -1.99
N VAL A 320 38.34 23.88 -0.67
CA VAL A 320 37.37 24.35 0.34
C VAL A 320 37.18 25.86 0.28
N VAL A 321 38.27 26.63 0.26
CA VAL A 321 38.24 28.10 0.20
C VAL A 321 37.52 28.57 -1.05
N THR A 322 37.85 28.01 -2.21
CA THR A 322 37.16 28.29 -3.48
C THR A 322 35.68 27.87 -3.40
N GLY A 323 35.37 26.72 -2.79
CA GLY A 323 34.02 26.21 -2.59
C GLY A 323 33.10 27.11 -1.77
N VAL A 324 33.65 27.85 -0.81
CA VAL A 324 32.89 28.77 0.05
C VAL A 324 33.09 30.25 -0.31
N ALA A 325 33.68 30.55 -1.47
CA ALA A 325 33.86 31.91 -1.93
C ALA A 325 32.51 32.66 -1.94
N PRO A 326 32.47 33.97 -1.59
CA PRO A 326 31.22 34.73 -1.48
C PRO A 326 30.31 34.66 -2.72
N GLN A 327 30.90 34.59 -3.92
CA GLN A 327 30.18 34.47 -5.19
C GLN A 327 29.47 33.12 -5.35
N ARG A 328 29.90 32.10 -4.59
CA ARG A 328 29.32 30.75 -4.58
C ARG A 328 28.16 30.59 -3.59
N ILE A 329 27.89 31.60 -2.75
CA ILE A 329 26.82 31.56 -1.76
C ILE A 329 25.45 31.75 -2.45
N PRO A 330 24.47 30.85 -2.25
CA PRO A 330 23.13 31.02 -2.81
C PRO A 330 22.48 32.34 -2.40
N VAL A 331 21.71 32.93 -3.32
CA VAL A 331 20.97 34.19 -3.08
C VAL A 331 19.81 34.04 -2.08
N GLY A 332 19.48 32.81 -1.68
CA GLY A 332 18.42 32.51 -0.73
C GLY A 332 18.89 31.56 0.36
N ARG A 333 18.39 31.78 1.57
CA ARG A 333 18.66 30.97 2.77
C ARG A 333 17.35 30.59 3.44
N TRP A 334 17.30 29.44 4.09
CA TRP A 334 16.17 29.11 4.96
C TRP A 334 16.05 30.15 6.09
N PRO A 335 14.84 30.60 6.46
CA PRO A 335 14.64 31.53 7.56
C PRO A 335 14.99 30.84 8.89
N THR A 336 16.25 30.96 9.30
CA THR A 336 16.77 30.55 10.61
C THR A 336 17.34 31.75 11.36
N ASP A 337 17.60 31.55 12.65
CA ASP A 337 18.37 32.49 13.46
C ASP A 337 19.70 32.86 12.77
N THR A 338 19.92 34.16 12.59
CA THR A 338 21.11 34.70 11.91
C THR A 338 22.39 34.49 12.72
N GLY A 339 22.28 34.32 14.04
CA GLY A 339 23.40 33.96 14.91
C GLY A 339 23.86 32.51 14.78
N LYS A 340 23.16 31.69 13.98
CA LYS A 340 23.49 30.27 13.75
C LYS A 340 23.70 30.02 12.24
N PRO A 341 24.84 30.46 11.67
CA PRO A 341 25.18 30.17 10.29
C PRO A 341 25.39 28.66 10.07
N LEU A 342 25.34 28.23 8.80
CA LEU A 342 25.84 26.91 8.43
C LEU A 342 27.31 26.80 8.81
N VAL A 343 27.72 25.64 9.33
CA VAL A 343 29.16 25.38 9.51
C VAL A 343 29.84 25.21 8.15
N LEU A 344 31.17 25.39 8.10
CA LEU A 344 31.95 25.42 6.86
C LEU A 344 31.62 24.27 5.88
N SER A 345 31.60 23.03 6.37
CA SER A 345 31.32 21.86 5.53
C SER A 345 29.89 21.82 4.99
N GLN A 346 28.92 22.33 5.76
CA GLN A 346 27.54 22.46 5.31
C GLN A 346 27.42 23.53 4.23
N GLN A 347 28.05 24.70 4.43
CA GLN A 347 28.04 25.77 3.43
C GLN A 347 28.74 25.33 2.14
N PHE A 348 29.88 24.64 2.27
CA PHE A 348 30.60 24.05 1.14
C PHE A 348 29.69 23.09 0.35
N ALA A 349 28.99 22.17 1.04
CA ALA A 349 28.06 21.24 0.39
C ALA A 349 26.90 21.97 -0.32
N VAL A 350 26.29 22.97 0.31
CA VAL A 350 25.19 23.76 -0.29
C VAL A 350 25.67 24.50 -1.55
N ASN A 351 26.85 25.13 -1.49
CA ASN A 351 27.42 25.85 -2.64
C ASN A 351 27.74 24.90 -3.79
N GLN A 352 28.32 23.74 -3.48
CA GLN A 352 28.69 22.76 -4.49
C GLN A 352 27.44 22.16 -5.17
N ILE A 353 26.42 21.80 -4.39
CA ILE A 353 25.12 21.34 -4.92
C ILE A 353 24.52 22.37 -5.86
N ARG A 354 24.49 23.65 -5.43
CA ARG A 354 23.95 24.73 -6.24
C ARG A 354 24.72 24.84 -7.56
N ASP A 355 26.04 24.87 -7.51
CA ASP A 355 26.83 25.09 -8.72
C ASP A 355 26.77 23.93 -9.70
N GLU A 356 26.66 22.69 -9.21
CA GLU A 356 26.56 21.52 -10.08
C GLU A 356 25.14 21.28 -10.62
N LEU A 357 24.09 21.61 -9.85
CA LEU A 357 22.71 21.27 -10.21
C LEU A 357 21.84 22.46 -10.64
N VAL A 358 22.30 23.71 -10.52
CA VAL A 358 21.52 24.85 -11.03
C VAL A 358 21.50 24.82 -12.56
N GLY A 359 20.29 24.65 -13.11
CA GLY A 359 20.08 24.62 -14.56
C GLY A 359 20.39 23.26 -15.20
N ALA A 360 20.81 22.27 -14.42
CA ALA A 360 21.10 20.91 -14.88
C ALA A 360 20.28 19.88 -14.08
N ALA A 361 19.98 18.74 -14.71
CA ALA A 361 19.52 17.56 -13.99
C ALA A 361 20.74 16.75 -13.53
N GLY A 362 20.61 16.02 -12.43
CA GLY A 362 21.71 15.23 -11.89
C GLY A 362 21.42 14.66 -10.50
N VAL A 363 22.42 14.02 -9.91
CA VAL A 363 22.40 13.50 -8.55
C VAL A 363 23.63 14.02 -7.83
N PHE A 364 23.44 14.49 -6.60
CA PHE A 364 24.52 14.90 -5.72
C PHE A 364 24.36 14.22 -4.36
N ALA A 365 25.41 13.57 -3.88
CA ALA A 365 25.39 12.87 -2.60
C ALA A 365 26.14 13.68 -1.53
N VAL A 366 25.50 13.89 -0.38
CA VAL A 366 26.15 14.44 0.81
C VAL A 366 26.11 13.39 1.90
N ASN A 367 27.27 12.94 2.35
CA ASN A 367 27.37 12.15 3.56
C ASN A 367 27.44 13.06 4.78
N GLY A 368 26.52 12.88 5.72
CA GLY A 368 26.63 13.45 7.06
C GLY A 368 26.59 12.32 8.08
N PRO A 369 27.52 12.28 9.06
CA PRO A 369 27.36 11.45 10.26
C PRO A 369 26.13 11.83 11.10
N PRO A 370 25.67 11.01 12.06
CA PRO A 370 24.60 11.38 12.98
C PRO A 370 24.92 12.71 13.71
N GLY A 371 23.92 13.58 13.89
CA GLY A 371 24.09 14.87 14.57
C GLY A 371 24.71 16.02 13.74
N THR A 372 25.17 15.78 12.51
CA THR A 372 25.86 16.82 11.70
C THR A 372 24.93 17.78 10.93
N GLY A 373 23.66 17.85 11.30
CA GLY A 373 22.73 18.83 10.73
C GLY A 373 22.35 18.60 9.26
N LYS A 374 22.21 17.33 8.82
CA LYS A 374 21.73 16.98 7.46
C LYS A 374 20.41 17.69 7.10
N THR A 375 19.48 17.78 8.05
CA THR A 375 18.22 18.52 7.87
C THR A 375 18.46 20.02 7.64
N THR A 376 19.48 20.58 8.26
CA THR A 376 19.88 21.99 8.07
C THR A 376 20.40 22.20 6.65
N ILE A 377 21.30 21.34 6.17
CA ILE A 377 21.77 21.37 4.77
C ILE A 377 20.58 21.29 3.80
N LEU A 378 19.68 20.32 4.01
CA LEU A 378 18.55 20.07 3.10
C LEU A 378 17.61 21.29 3.01
N ARG A 379 17.39 22.01 4.11
CA ARG A 379 16.61 23.25 4.12
C ARG A 379 17.24 24.35 3.27
N ASP A 380 18.55 24.56 3.42
CA ASP A 380 19.26 25.59 2.65
C ASP A 380 19.41 25.21 1.18
N VAL A 381 19.65 23.93 0.86
CA VAL A 381 19.61 23.41 -0.53
C VAL A 381 18.24 23.64 -1.15
N LEU A 382 17.15 23.33 -0.44
CA LEU A 382 15.79 23.55 -0.94
C LEU A 382 15.58 25.01 -1.33
N VAL A 383 16.02 25.96 -0.50
CA VAL A 383 15.90 27.39 -0.80
C VAL A 383 16.82 27.79 -1.95
N ALA A 384 18.08 27.32 -1.96
CA ALA A 384 19.03 27.59 -3.03
C ALA A 384 18.49 27.14 -4.41
N VAL A 385 17.92 25.93 -4.49
CA VAL A 385 17.38 25.35 -5.73
C VAL A 385 16.00 25.91 -6.08
N SER A 386 15.13 26.16 -5.10
CA SER A 386 13.78 26.70 -5.36
C SER A 386 13.81 28.17 -5.74
N ARG A 387 14.66 29.01 -5.13
CA ARG A 387 14.83 30.43 -5.48
C ARG A 387 15.49 30.62 -6.85
N ALA A 388 16.19 29.61 -7.37
CA ALA A 388 16.62 29.59 -8.77
C ALA A 388 15.44 29.53 -9.77
N LYS A 389 14.25 29.15 -9.30
CA LYS A 389 12.99 29.31 -10.04
C LYS A 389 12.26 30.53 -9.44
N ARG A 390 11.77 31.45 -10.28
CA ARG A 390 11.05 32.69 -9.88
C ARG A 390 9.71 32.44 -9.15
N ARG A 391 9.53 31.32 -8.45
CA ARG A 391 8.26 30.88 -7.86
C ARG A 391 8.50 30.20 -6.52
N LEU A 392 7.98 30.83 -5.46
CA LEU A 392 7.88 30.24 -4.12
C LEU A 392 6.57 29.44 -4.05
N TYR A 393 6.66 28.14 -3.80
CA TYR A 393 5.51 27.27 -3.57
C TYR A 393 5.39 26.96 -2.08
N VAL A 394 4.23 27.29 -1.49
CA VAL A 394 3.90 26.94 -0.10
C VAL A 394 2.75 25.95 -0.15
N ILE A 395 3.02 24.68 0.18
CA ILE A 395 2.03 23.61 0.16
C ILE A 395 1.64 23.30 1.61
N GLY A 396 0.35 23.48 1.94
CA GLY A 396 -0.19 23.22 3.27
C GLY A 396 -1.33 24.16 3.63
N ASN A 397 -2.06 23.85 4.70
CA ASN A 397 -3.18 24.68 5.17
C ASN A 397 -2.66 26.01 5.76
N ARG A 398 -2.98 27.13 5.09
CA ARG A 398 -2.58 28.49 5.48
C ARG A 398 -2.98 28.88 6.90
N GLN A 399 -4.17 28.47 7.36
CA GLN A 399 -4.63 28.77 8.72
C GLN A 399 -3.75 28.11 9.78
N LYS A 400 -3.06 27.00 9.44
CA LYS A 400 -2.16 26.32 10.38
C LYS A 400 -0.78 26.95 10.44
N TRP A 401 -0.24 27.43 9.31
CA TRP A 401 1.14 27.92 9.27
C TRP A 401 1.28 29.43 9.41
N GLN A 402 0.24 30.23 9.13
CA GLN A 402 0.32 31.70 9.05
C GLN A 402 0.77 32.38 10.35
N ASP A 403 0.47 31.78 11.51
CA ASP A 403 0.76 32.36 12.82
C ASP A 403 2.15 31.95 13.36
N HIS A 404 2.89 31.13 12.62
CA HIS A 404 4.26 30.76 13.00
C HIS A 404 5.26 31.88 12.72
N ARG A 405 6.32 31.92 13.53
CA ARG A 405 7.40 32.92 13.43
C ARG A 405 7.99 32.93 12.00
N TYR A 406 8.11 34.11 11.40
CA TYR A 406 8.53 34.38 10.02
C TYR A 406 7.53 33.99 8.91
N PHE A 407 6.56 33.13 9.20
CA PHE A 407 5.49 32.76 8.27
C PHE A 407 4.36 33.80 8.22
N ASN A 408 4.23 34.63 9.25
CA ASN A 408 3.35 35.79 9.26
C ASN A 408 3.69 36.81 8.15
N MET A 409 4.97 37.08 7.90
CA MET A 409 5.42 37.95 6.82
C MET A 409 5.14 37.34 5.45
N LEU A 410 5.32 36.01 5.33
CA LEU A 410 4.99 35.28 4.11
C LEU A 410 3.48 35.25 3.84
N ALA A 411 2.66 35.09 4.88
CA ALA A 411 1.21 35.18 4.79
C ALA A 411 0.76 36.60 4.41
N ALA A 412 1.44 37.66 4.85
CA ALA A 412 1.10 39.02 4.41
C ALA A 412 1.42 39.28 2.93
N ALA A 413 2.48 38.66 2.40
CA ALA A 413 2.94 38.86 1.03
C ALA A 413 2.21 38.01 -0.03
N LEU A 414 1.51 36.94 0.38
CA LEU A 414 0.77 36.06 -0.52
C LEU A 414 -0.69 36.52 -0.68
N PRO A 415 -1.25 36.54 -1.91
CA PRO A 415 -2.65 36.90 -2.11
C PRO A 415 -3.58 36.04 -1.26
N SER A 416 -4.64 36.65 -0.72
CA SER A 416 -5.66 35.95 0.03
C SER A 416 -6.31 34.88 -0.86
N PRO A 417 -6.53 33.65 -0.37
CA PRO A 417 -7.28 32.67 -1.15
C PRO A 417 -8.66 33.23 -1.48
N PRO A 418 -9.22 32.93 -2.67
CA PRO A 418 -10.56 33.38 -3.02
C PRO A 418 -11.55 32.93 -1.95
N GLN A 419 -12.25 33.89 -1.35
CA GLN A 419 -13.34 33.62 -0.42
C GLN A 419 -14.38 32.78 -1.15
N PRO A 420 -14.88 31.68 -0.58
CA PRO A 420 -16.01 30.97 -1.17
C PRO A 420 -17.19 31.95 -1.25
N HIS A 421 -17.65 32.24 -2.47
CA HIS A 421 -18.76 33.15 -2.70
C HIS A 421 -19.97 32.73 -1.86
N ALA A 422 -20.37 33.61 -0.93
CA ALA A 422 -21.68 33.51 -0.31
C ALA A 422 -22.72 33.58 -1.42
N THR A 423 -23.48 32.49 -1.60
CA THR A 423 -24.61 32.44 -2.51
C THR A 423 -25.59 33.54 -2.13
N SER A 424 -25.64 34.60 -2.95
CA SER A 424 -26.66 35.64 -2.84
C SER A 424 -28.03 35.00 -3.06
N SER A 425 -28.85 34.98 -2.01
CA SER A 425 -30.29 34.74 -2.11
C SER A 425 -30.91 35.75 -3.08
N GLY A 426 -31.53 35.24 -4.15
CA GLY A 426 -32.19 36.04 -5.17
C GLY A 426 -33.40 36.82 -4.64
N PRO A 427 -33.88 37.83 -5.38
CA PRO A 427 -34.93 38.73 -4.93
C PRO A 427 -36.31 38.07 -5.05
N THR A 428 -37.08 38.06 -3.96
CA THR A 428 -38.52 37.84 -3.99
C THR A 428 -39.22 39.09 -4.52
N ALA A 429 -39.95 38.92 -5.62
CA ALA A 429 -40.81 39.93 -6.22
C ALA A 429 -42.00 40.28 -5.31
N GLY A 430 -42.34 41.56 -5.24
CA GLY A 430 -43.60 42.07 -4.71
C GLY A 430 -44.02 43.27 -5.53
N ALA A 431 -44.97 43.07 -6.43
CA ALA A 431 -45.67 44.12 -7.14
C ALA A 431 -46.80 44.66 -6.25
N ARG A 432 -46.84 46.00 -6.14
CA ARG A 432 -47.83 46.87 -5.48
C ARG A 432 -47.88 46.84 -3.96
#